data_AF-A0A4Y9PLF7-F1
#
_entry.id   AF-A0A4Y9PLF7-F1
#
_cell.length_a   1.000
_cell.length_b   1.000
_cell.length_c   1.000
_cell.angle_alpha   90.00
_cell.angle_beta   90.00
_cell.angle_gamma   90.00
#
_symmetry.space_group_name_H-M   'P 1'
#
loop_
_entity.id
_entity.type
_entity.pdbx_description
1 polymer ?
#
loop_
_entity_poly.entity_id
_entity_poly.type
_entity_poly.pdbx_seq_one_letter_code
_entity_poly.pdbx_strand_id
1 'polypeptide(L)'
;MLLADTVAVVHGAAVVLMLTGAVIALWRPRVLWVHLPVSLAILAVNRAGEPCPLTELELWLRSEAGGVVYDGGYLGHYVFAPIGLDVAGPSVQAGIYTVALVPNVVAFAVLAVRARRRRARPAVAI
;
A
#
# COMPACT_ATOMS: atom_id res chain seq x y z
N MET A 1 9.20 -0.65 -22.43
CA MET A 1 9.86 0.32 -21.53
C MET A 1 8.86 1.30 -20.92
N LEU A 2 8.32 2.29 -21.66
CA LEU A 2 7.36 3.29 -21.10
C LEU A 2 6.15 2.72 -20.32
N LEU A 3 5.52 1.64 -20.83
CA LEU A 3 4.40 0.98 -20.16
C LEU A 3 4.82 0.33 -18.82
N ALA A 4 5.95 -0.37 -18.81
CA ALA A 4 6.48 -0.99 -17.58
C ALA A 4 6.83 0.08 -16.53
N ASP A 5 7.43 1.19 -16.95
CA ASP A 5 7.77 2.29 -16.03
C ASP A 5 6.50 2.97 -15.49
N THR A 6 5.45 3.07 -16.30
CA THR A 6 4.15 3.57 -15.85
C THR A 6 3.54 2.66 -14.79
N VAL A 7 3.59 1.33 -15.00
CA VAL A 7 3.12 0.35 -14.00
C VAL A 7 3.93 0.45 -12.71
N ALA A 8 5.25 0.61 -12.81
CA ALA A 8 6.13 0.81 -11.65
C ALA A 8 5.74 2.06 -10.85
N VAL A 9 5.50 3.19 -11.54
CA VAL A 9 5.06 4.44 -10.89
C VAL A 9 3.70 4.28 -10.23
N VAL A 10 2.74 3.60 -10.88
CA VAL A 10 1.43 3.30 -10.30
C VAL A 10 1.56 2.39 -9.08
N HIS A 11 2.45 1.39 -9.13
CA HIS A 11 2.75 0.51 -8.00
C HIS A 11 3.34 1.32 -6.83
N GLY A 12 4.33 2.16 -7.09
CA GLY A 12 4.92 3.06 -6.09
C GLY A 12 3.87 3.99 -5.46
N ALA A 13 2.98 4.56 -6.27
CA ALA A 13 1.87 5.38 -5.79
C ALA A 13 0.91 4.58 -4.89
N ALA A 14 0.61 3.32 -5.24
CA ALA A 14 -0.21 2.44 -4.42
C ALA A 14 0.45 2.11 -3.07
N VAL A 15 1.77 1.91 -3.04
CA VAL A 15 2.54 1.72 -1.80
C VAL A 15 2.49 2.97 -0.94
N VAL A 16 2.74 4.15 -1.51
CA VAL A 16 2.67 5.43 -0.78
C VAL A 16 1.26 5.66 -0.23
N LEU A 17 0.22 5.37 -1.03
CA LEU A 17 -1.16 5.48 -0.60
C LEU A 17 -1.45 4.51 0.54
N MET A 18 -0.99 3.25 0.45
CA MET A 18 -1.12 2.29 1.54
C MET A 18 -0.49 2.81 2.83
N LEU A 19 0.71 3.39 2.77
CA LEU A 19 1.42 3.87 3.96
C LEU A 19 0.81 5.15 4.56
N THR A 20 0.33 6.07 3.73
CA THR A 20 -0.04 7.43 4.16
C THR A 20 -1.53 7.72 4.09
N GLY A 21 -2.31 6.95 3.32
CA GLY A 21 -3.68 7.28 2.96
C GLY A 21 -4.65 7.31 4.14
N ALA A 22 -4.49 6.43 5.13
CA ALA A 22 -5.30 6.48 6.34
C ALA A 22 -4.98 7.70 7.23
N VAL A 23 -3.71 8.11 7.29
CA VAL A 23 -3.31 9.33 8.02
C VAL A 23 -3.86 10.57 7.31
N ILE A 24 -3.77 10.63 5.98
CA ILE A 24 -4.35 11.71 5.17
C ILE A 24 -5.88 11.75 5.35
N ALA A 25 -6.53 10.59 5.47
CA ALA A 25 -7.97 10.50 5.70
C ALA A 25 -8.42 11.15 7.02
N LEU A 26 -7.52 11.33 8.01
CA LEU A 26 -7.82 12.09 9.23
C LEU A 26 -8.10 13.58 8.96
N TRP A 27 -7.51 14.13 7.90
CA TRP A 27 -7.64 15.54 7.49
C TRP A 27 -8.60 15.69 6.30
N ARG A 28 -8.64 14.69 5.40
CA ARG A 28 -9.44 14.69 4.18
C ARG A 28 -10.20 13.37 4.05
N PRO A 29 -11.42 13.27 4.62
CA PRO A 29 -12.17 12.01 4.65
C PRO A 29 -12.54 11.47 3.26
N ARG A 30 -12.50 12.30 2.21
CA ARG A 30 -12.66 11.86 0.81
C ARG A 30 -11.58 10.87 0.38
N VAL A 31 -10.37 10.97 0.91
CA VAL A 31 -9.26 10.04 0.59
C VAL A 31 -9.56 8.62 1.05
N LEU A 32 -10.41 8.46 2.07
CA LEU A 32 -10.86 7.15 2.55
C LEU A 32 -11.54 6.32 1.44
N TRP A 33 -12.27 6.97 0.52
CA TRP A 33 -12.97 6.28 -0.57
C TRP A 33 -12.03 5.62 -1.57
N VAL A 34 -10.84 6.17 -1.75
CA VAL A 34 -9.80 5.61 -2.63
C VAL A 34 -8.87 4.69 -1.85
N HIS A 35 -8.51 5.10 -0.62
CA HIS A 35 -7.62 4.33 0.25
C HIS A 35 -8.19 2.96 0.58
N LEU A 36 -9.45 2.88 0.99
CA LEU A 36 -10.07 1.64 1.44
C LEU A 36 -10.05 0.52 0.36
N PRO A 37 -10.53 0.75 -0.88
CA PRO A 37 -10.50 -0.29 -1.92
C PRO A 37 -9.07 -0.65 -2.33
N VAL A 38 -8.15 0.31 -2.42
CA VAL A 38 -6.74 0.05 -2.76
C VAL A 38 -6.07 -0.79 -1.67
N SER A 39 -6.25 -0.43 -0.40
CA SER A 39 -5.71 -1.21 0.72
C SER A 39 -6.29 -2.62 0.79
N LEU A 40 -7.59 -2.78 0.54
CA LEU A 40 -8.22 -4.10 0.48
C LEU A 40 -7.67 -4.94 -0.67
N ALA A 41 -7.50 -4.37 -1.86
CA ALA A 41 -6.92 -5.04 -3.00
C ALA A 41 -5.47 -5.50 -2.72
N ILE A 42 -4.64 -4.61 -2.16
CA ILE A 42 -3.25 -4.93 -1.78
C ILE A 42 -3.21 -6.04 -0.72
N LEU A 43 -4.09 -5.99 0.29
CA LEU A 43 -4.13 -6.99 1.36
C LEU A 43 -4.61 -8.35 0.83
N ALA A 44 -5.62 -8.35 -0.05
CA ALA A 44 -6.14 -9.57 -0.68
C ALA A 44 -5.07 -10.27 -1.54
N VAL A 45 -4.33 -9.48 -2.32
CA VAL A 45 -3.20 -9.97 -3.13
C VAL A 45 -2.09 -10.53 -2.22
N ASN A 46 -1.66 -9.79 -1.19
CA ASN A 46 -0.63 -10.28 -0.27
C ASN A 46 -1.06 -11.55 0.48
N ARG A 47 -2.34 -11.65 0.85
CA ARG A 47 -2.89 -12.84 1.54
C ARG A 47 -2.94 -14.07 0.64
N ALA A 48 -3.10 -13.88 -0.67
CA ALA A 48 -3.08 -15.00 -1.63
C ALA A 48 -1.69 -15.65 -1.73
N GLY A 49 -0.63 -15.01 -1.22
CA GLY A 49 0.75 -15.47 -1.38
C GLY A 49 1.28 -15.33 -2.80
N GLU A 50 0.46 -14.78 -3.69
CA GLU A 50 0.77 -14.53 -5.08
C GLU A 50 1.59 -13.23 -5.22
N PRO A 51 2.57 -13.18 -6.14
CA PRO A 51 3.23 -11.94 -6.49
C PRO A 51 2.20 -10.90 -6.91
N CYS A 52 2.42 -9.64 -6.52
CA CYS A 52 1.46 -8.58 -6.82
C CYS A 52 1.19 -8.51 -8.33
N PRO A 53 -0.08 -8.49 -8.79
CA PRO A 53 -0.40 -8.56 -10.22
C PRO A 53 0.19 -7.37 -11.00
N LEU A 54 0.45 -6.24 -10.32
CA LEU A 54 1.19 -5.12 -10.92
C LEU A 54 2.66 -5.47 -11.18
N THR A 55 3.31 -6.20 -10.27
CA THR A 55 4.69 -6.68 -10.48
C THR A 55 4.74 -7.69 -11.62
N GLU A 56 3.81 -8.65 -11.66
CA GLU A 56 3.73 -9.63 -12.74
C GLU A 56 3.53 -8.94 -14.10
N LEU A 57 2.62 -7.96 -14.16
CA LEU A 57 2.38 -7.18 -15.38
C LEU A 57 3.62 -6.35 -15.77
N GLU A 58 4.31 -5.75 -14.82
CA GLU A 58 5.56 -5.01 -15.04
C GLU A 58 6.66 -5.92 -15.60
N LEU A 59 6.86 -7.09 -15.01
CA LEU A 59 7.85 -8.07 -15.43
C LEU A 59 7.51 -8.66 -16.82
N TRP A 60 6.24 -8.93 -17.09
CA TRP A 60 5.77 -9.39 -18.40
C TRP A 60 5.97 -8.32 -19.49
N LEU A 61 5.65 -7.06 -19.20
CA LEU A 61 5.90 -5.95 -20.12
C LEU A 61 7.39 -5.69 -20.33
N ARG A 62 8.24 -5.99 -19.32
CA ARG A 62 9.69 -5.91 -19.46
C ARG A 62 10.26 -7.05 -20.29
N SER A 63 9.81 -8.29 -20.07
CA SER A 63 10.28 -9.44 -20.84
C SER A 63 9.94 -9.30 -22.33
N GLU A 64 8.72 -8.86 -22.66
CA GLU A 64 8.30 -8.61 -24.04
C GLU A 64 9.11 -7.50 -24.71
N ALA A 65 9.60 -6.53 -23.93
CA ALA A 65 10.45 -5.45 -24.40
C ALA A 65 11.95 -5.79 -24.43
N GLY A 66 12.34 -7.06 -24.18
CA GLY A 66 13.74 -7.50 -24.11
C GLY A 66 14.50 -6.97 -22.89
N GLY A 67 13.79 -6.52 -21.85
CA GLY A 67 14.35 -5.99 -20.61
C GLY A 67 14.67 -7.08 -19.58
N VAL A 68 15.41 -6.68 -18.54
CA VAL A 68 15.79 -7.57 -17.44
C VAL A 68 14.60 -7.76 -16.49
N VAL A 69 14.29 -9.02 -16.20
CA VAL A 69 13.32 -9.45 -15.18
C VAL A 69 14.07 -9.54 -13.84
N TYR A 70 13.42 -9.13 -12.74
CA TYR A 70 14.00 -9.19 -11.41
C TYR A 70 13.16 -10.03 -10.46
N ASP A 71 13.83 -10.66 -9.50
CA ASP A 71 13.23 -11.40 -8.41
C ASP A 71 13.04 -10.53 -7.16
N GLY A 72 12.13 -10.93 -6.26
CA GLY A 72 11.87 -10.23 -4.99
C GLY A 72 10.80 -9.11 -5.06
N GLY A 73 10.15 -8.93 -6.22
CA GLY A 73 9.04 -8.00 -6.39
C GLY A 73 9.41 -6.51 -6.30
N TYR A 74 8.41 -5.62 -6.38
CA TYR A 74 8.63 -4.17 -6.44
C TYR A 74 9.46 -3.64 -5.26
N LEU A 75 9.10 -4.01 -4.02
CA LEU A 75 9.85 -3.58 -2.84
C LEU A 75 11.27 -4.15 -2.82
N GLY A 76 11.44 -5.42 -3.21
CA GLY A 76 12.76 -6.03 -3.30
C GLY A 76 13.67 -5.29 -4.26
N HIS A 77 13.19 -5.00 -5.47
CA HIS A 77 13.99 -4.35 -6.49
C HIS A 77 14.21 -2.85 -6.26
N TYR A 78 13.15 -2.11 -5.94
CA TYR A 78 13.21 -0.64 -5.87
C TYR A 78 13.56 -0.07 -4.50
N VAL A 79 13.32 -0.81 -3.42
CA VAL A 79 13.47 -0.29 -2.05
C VAL A 79 14.60 -0.99 -1.32
N PHE A 80 14.64 -2.32 -1.32
CA PHE A 80 15.54 -3.09 -0.46
C PHE A 80 16.88 -3.45 -1.12
N ALA A 81 16.90 -3.80 -2.40
CA ALA A 81 18.13 -4.10 -3.13
C ALA A 81 19.14 -2.93 -3.15
N PRO A 82 18.74 -1.65 -3.37
CA PRO A 82 19.68 -0.53 -3.36
C PRO A 82 20.34 -0.28 -2.00
N ILE A 83 19.72 -0.73 -0.91
CA ILE A 83 20.23 -0.61 0.46
C ILE A 83 20.83 -1.93 0.97
N GLY A 84 20.97 -2.93 0.11
CA GLY A 84 21.60 -4.21 0.43
C GLY A 84 20.80 -5.10 1.39
N LEU A 85 19.48 -4.91 1.46
CA LEU A 85 18.60 -5.69 2.31
C LEU A 85 17.87 -6.79 1.51
N ASP A 86 17.78 -7.97 2.11
CA ASP A 86 16.97 -9.07 1.57
C ASP A 86 15.50 -8.88 1.96
N VAL A 87 14.65 -8.67 0.96
CA VAL A 87 13.20 -8.52 1.14
C VAL A 87 12.55 -9.79 1.69
N ALA A 88 13.12 -10.97 1.45
CA ALA A 88 12.65 -12.23 2.01
C ALA A 88 13.09 -12.42 3.48
N GLY A 89 14.03 -11.60 3.96
CA GLY A 89 14.53 -11.62 5.32
C GLY A 89 13.40 -11.45 6.36
N PRO A 90 13.32 -12.28 7.41
CA PRO A 90 12.24 -12.21 8.40
C PRO A 90 12.10 -10.83 9.08
N SER A 91 13.24 -10.17 9.34
CA SER A 91 13.27 -8.82 9.92
C SER A 91 12.72 -7.76 8.97
N VAL A 92 13.02 -7.87 7.67
CA VAL A 92 12.54 -6.96 6.64
C VAL A 92 11.05 -7.17 6.42
N GLN A 93 10.58 -8.41 6.31
CA GLN A 93 9.16 -8.76 6.25
C GLN A 93 8.40 -8.20 7.46
N ALA A 94 8.89 -8.44 8.68
CA ALA A 94 8.29 -7.88 9.89
C ALA A 94 8.25 -6.35 9.86
N GLY A 95 9.31 -5.70 9.37
CA GLY A 95 9.35 -4.26 9.17
C GLY A 95 8.29 -3.77 8.17
N ILE A 96 8.19 -4.41 7.00
CA ILE A 96 7.19 -4.09 5.96
C ILE A 96 5.78 -4.18 6.54
N TYR A 97 5.43 -5.30 7.18
CA TYR A 97 4.09 -5.49 7.76
C TYR A 97 3.80 -4.50 8.88
N THR A 98 4.79 -4.21 9.74
CA THR A 98 4.62 -3.27 10.85
C THR A 98 4.38 -1.86 10.33
N VAL A 99 5.22 -1.38 9.42
CA VAL A 99 5.12 -0.03 8.84
C VAL A 99 3.87 0.12 7.98
N ALA A 100 3.44 -0.93 7.28
CA ALA A 100 2.20 -0.91 6.53
C ALA A 100 0.96 -0.95 7.44
N LEU A 101 0.93 -1.80 8.47
CA LEU A 101 -0.29 -2.04 9.23
C LEU A 101 -0.53 -1.03 10.36
N VAL A 102 0.51 -0.70 11.13
CA VAL A 102 0.36 0.09 12.37
C VAL A 102 -0.22 1.48 12.11
N PRO A 103 0.31 2.30 11.18
CA PRO A 103 -0.26 3.63 10.91
C PRO A 103 -1.71 3.56 10.45
N ASN A 104 -2.05 2.55 9.64
CA ASN A 104 -3.41 2.32 9.17
C ASN A 104 -4.36 1.99 10.32
N VAL A 105 -4.01 1.01 11.16
CA VAL A 105 -4.83 0.61 12.31
C VAL A 105 -5.05 1.78 13.27
N VAL A 106 -3.99 2.54 13.57
CA VAL A 106 -4.09 3.72 14.45
C VAL A 106 -5.01 4.78 13.85
N ALA A 107 -4.83 5.12 12.57
CA ALA A 107 -5.64 6.13 11.91
C ALA A 107 -7.13 5.71 11.82
N PHE A 108 -7.41 4.46 11.47
CA PHE A 108 -8.78 3.93 11.46
C PHE A 108 -9.42 3.91 12.85
N ALA A 109 -8.68 3.54 13.90
CA ALA A 109 -9.16 3.58 15.27
C ALA A 109 -9.53 5.01 15.69
N VAL A 110 -8.68 6.00 15.37
CA VAL A 110 -8.96 7.42 15.65
C VAL A 110 -10.19 7.91 14.88
N LEU A 111 -10.33 7.56 13.59
CA LEU A 111 -11.51 7.89 12.78
C LEU A 111 -12.79 7.29 13.37
N ALA A 112 -12.75 6.02 13.79
CA ALA A 112 -13.88 5.33 14.41
C ALA A 112 -14.30 5.99 15.73
N VAL A 113 -13.34 6.34 16.60
CA VAL A 113 -13.61 7.06 17.85
C VAL A 113 -14.21 8.44 17.58
N ARG A 114 -13.68 9.20 16.61
CA ARG A 114 -14.23 10.51 16.21
C ARG A 114 -15.66 10.40 15.69
N ALA A 115 -15.95 9.40 14.86
CA ALA A 115 -17.30 9.17 14.32
C ALA A 115 -18.30 8.79 15.42
N ARG A 116 -17.91 7.91 16.35
CA ARG A 116 -18.74 7.55 17.51
C ARG A 116 -19.02 8.75 18.41
N ARG A 117 -18.03 9.59 18.70
CA ARG A 117 -18.20 10.83 19.48
C ARG A 117 -19.12 11.85 18.80
N ARG A 118 -19.10 11.94 17.46
CA ARG A 118 -20.01 12.81 16.70
C ARG A 118 -21.45 12.31 16.74
N ARG A 119 -21.68 10.99 16.63
CA ARG A 119 -23.02 10.39 16.76
C ARG A 119 -23.57 10.45 18.18
N ALA A 120 -22.69 10.37 19.18
CA ALA A 120 -23.05 10.44 20.60
C ALA A 120 -23.30 11.87 21.10
N ARG A 121 -23.03 12.90 20.30
CA ARG A 121 -23.56 14.25 20.54
C ARG A 121 -24.98 14.28 19.96
N PRO A 122 -26.04 14.20 20.77
CA PRO A 122 -27.37 14.50 20.26
C PRO A 122 -27.30 15.93 19.72
N ALA A 123 -27.96 16.18 18.59
CA ALA A 123 -28.25 17.55 18.20
C ALA A 123 -28.98 18.18 19.38
N VAL A 124 -28.32 19.10 20.09
CA VAL A 124 -29.01 20.07 20.93
C VAL A 124 -29.72 20.95 19.91
N ALA A 125 -30.92 20.51 19.53
CA ALA A 125 -31.88 21.30 18.79
C ALA A 125 -32.34 22.40 19.77
N ILE A 126 -31.94 23.63 19.46
CA ILE A 126 -32.47 24.86 20.05
C ILE A 126 -33.73 25.21 19.27
#